data_AF-A0A166VDF8-F1
#
_entry.id   AF-A0A166VDF8-F1
#
_cell.length_a   1.000
_cell.length_b   1.000
_cell.length_c   1.000
_cell.angle_alpha   90.00
_cell.angle_beta   90.00
_cell.angle_gamma   90.00
#
_symmetry.space_group_name_H-M   'P 1'
#
loop_
_entity.id
_entity.type
_entity.pdbx_description
1 polymer ?
#
loop_
_entity_poly.entity_id
_entity_poly.type
_entity_poly.pdbx_seq_one_letter_code
_entity_poly.pdbx_strand_id
1 'polypeptide(L)'
;MSNQVKNIEFYLEPADNNRLSSLCGPFDDNLKQIERRLGVEVAHRDNWFKVTGNQITAKAAVDILKSLYVDTQPVKGKAQDIEPDNVHLAITEANCLEQDMPNVWEKEVFIKTRRGVVKPRNPNQSQYVANILTHDISFGIGPAGTGKTYLAVAAAVDALERQEIRRILLTRPAVEAGEKLGFLPGDLTQKIDPYLRPLYDALFEMLGFEKVERLIEKNVIEVAPLAYMRGRTLNDAFIILDESQNTTTEQMKMFLTRIGFNSKAVITGDITQVDLPRGARSGLRHAIEVLSNVEEISFNFFKSHDVVRHPVVARIVEAYEAKEEQERQEKVAKQKARQQAAEQQDSGS
;
A
#
# COMPACT_ATOMS: atom_id res chain seq x y z
N MET A 1 9.91 19.69 -21.20
CA MET A 1 11.09 19.47 -22.08
C MET A 1 10.92 18.13 -22.78
N SER A 2 11.34 18.01 -24.03
CA SER A 2 11.05 16.86 -24.89
C SER A 2 11.42 15.51 -24.24
N ASN A 3 10.43 14.61 -24.10
CA ASN A 3 10.61 13.18 -23.80
C ASN A 3 11.29 12.48 -24.99
N GLN A 4 12.53 12.88 -25.30
CA GLN A 4 13.32 12.18 -26.30
C GLN A 4 13.83 10.89 -25.69
N VAL A 5 13.24 9.78 -26.12
CA VAL A 5 13.79 8.45 -25.91
C VAL A 5 15.19 8.43 -26.51
N LYS A 6 16.19 8.07 -25.71
CA LYS A 6 17.57 7.94 -26.13
C LYS A 6 18.03 6.51 -25.98
N ASN A 7 18.92 6.13 -26.89
CA ASN A 7 19.63 4.86 -26.87
C ASN A 7 21.05 5.15 -26.38
N ILE A 8 21.46 4.50 -25.31
CA ILE A 8 22.83 4.56 -24.79
C ILE A 8 23.44 3.18 -24.94
N GLU A 9 24.51 3.08 -25.73
CA GLU A 9 25.25 1.85 -26.00
C GLU A 9 26.60 1.90 -25.29
N PHE A 10 26.99 0.82 -24.63
CA PHE A 10 28.25 0.72 -23.91
C PHE A 10 28.74 -0.73 -23.83
N TYR A 11 30.01 -0.89 -23.46
CA TYR A 11 30.64 -2.17 -23.23
C TYR A 11 31.00 -2.32 -21.75
N LEU A 12 30.81 -3.52 -21.20
CA LEU A 12 31.30 -3.90 -19.88
C LEU A 12 32.68 -4.55 -20.05
N GLU A 13 33.70 -3.93 -19.48
CA GLU A 13 35.09 -4.38 -19.58
C GLU A 13 35.72 -4.56 -18.18
N PRO A 14 36.62 -5.53 -18.00
CA PRO A 14 37.11 -6.51 -18.98
C PRO A 14 36.09 -7.63 -19.25
N ALA A 15 35.90 -8.03 -20.51
CA ALA A 15 34.90 -9.03 -20.90
C ALA A 15 35.17 -10.40 -20.24
N ASP A 16 34.18 -10.88 -19.49
CA ASP A 16 34.22 -12.16 -18.77
C ASP A 16 32.81 -12.74 -18.72
N ASN A 17 32.61 -13.90 -19.36
CA ASN A 17 31.30 -14.53 -19.51
C ASN A 17 30.69 -14.96 -18.17
N ASN A 18 31.50 -15.36 -17.19
CA ASN A 18 30.99 -15.76 -15.88
C ASN A 18 30.44 -14.54 -15.15
N ARG A 19 31.19 -13.43 -15.18
CA ARG A 19 30.77 -12.16 -14.57
C ARG A 19 29.52 -11.58 -15.25
N LEU A 20 29.44 -11.67 -16.56
CA LEU A 20 28.26 -11.25 -17.32
C LEU A 20 27.04 -12.10 -16.97
N SER A 21 27.20 -13.43 -16.87
CA SER A 21 26.13 -14.33 -16.43
C SER A 21 25.66 -14.03 -15.00
N SER A 22 26.60 -13.76 -14.09
CA SER A 22 26.30 -13.36 -12.70
C SER A 22 25.56 -12.02 -12.64
N LEU A 23 25.91 -11.05 -13.48
CA LEU A 23 25.21 -9.77 -13.57
C LEU A 23 23.79 -9.92 -14.11
N CYS A 24 23.60 -10.64 -15.21
CA CYS A 24 22.27 -10.82 -15.82
C CYS A 24 21.33 -11.64 -14.94
N GLY A 25 21.88 -12.57 -14.17
CA GLY A 25 21.11 -13.50 -13.33
C GLY A 25 20.37 -14.57 -14.16
N PRO A 26 19.70 -15.52 -13.50
CA PRO A 26 18.93 -16.57 -14.18
C PRO A 26 17.85 -15.96 -15.09
N PHE A 27 17.85 -16.34 -16.38
CA PHE A 27 16.90 -15.84 -17.37
C PHE A 27 16.81 -14.30 -17.47
N ASP A 28 17.92 -13.59 -17.24
CA ASP A 28 18.02 -12.13 -17.27
C ASP A 28 17.16 -11.41 -16.21
N ASP A 29 16.82 -12.09 -15.11
CA ASP A 29 15.93 -11.53 -14.07
C ASP A 29 16.47 -10.23 -13.44
N ASN A 30 17.80 -10.10 -13.29
CA ASN A 30 18.40 -8.88 -12.75
C ASN A 30 18.24 -7.70 -13.74
N LEU A 31 18.39 -7.95 -15.04
CA LEU A 31 18.15 -6.92 -16.07
C LEU A 31 16.68 -6.50 -16.08
N LYS A 32 15.77 -7.47 -16.04
CA LYS A 32 14.32 -7.21 -15.96
C LYS A 32 13.94 -6.42 -14.72
N GLN A 33 14.61 -6.63 -13.59
CA GLN A 33 14.39 -5.87 -12.36
C GLN A 33 14.77 -4.39 -12.55
N ILE A 34 15.92 -4.11 -13.18
CA ILE A 34 16.36 -2.75 -13.52
C ILE A 34 15.40 -2.09 -14.52
N GLU A 35 15.00 -2.82 -15.58
CA GLU A 35 14.03 -2.36 -16.58
C GLU A 35 12.70 -1.93 -15.94
N ARG A 36 12.13 -2.79 -15.08
CA ARG A 36 10.85 -2.53 -14.40
C ARG A 36 10.92 -1.32 -13.48
N ARG A 37 12.00 -1.18 -12.70
CA ARG A 37 12.09 -0.13 -11.68
C ARG A 37 12.41 1.25 -12.26
N LEU A 38 13.18 1.31 -13.36
CA LEU A 38 13.58 2.57 -14.02
C LEU A 38 12.75 2.91 -15.26
N GLY A 39 11.90 1.99 -15.73
CA GLY A 39 11.09 2.18 -16.94
C GLY A 39 11.94 2.30 -18.20
N VAL A 40 12.96 1.45 -18.32
CA VAL A 40 13.89 1.39 -19.47
C VAL A 40 13.84 0.00 -20.11
N GLU A 41 14.36 -0.12 -21.32
CA GLU A 41 14.57 -1.40 -22.02
C GLU A 41 16.08 -1.65 -22.16
N VAL A 42 16.54 -2.83 -21.77
CA VAL A 42 17.95 -3.25 -21.77
C VAL A 42 18.10 -4.43 -22.74
N ALA A 43 18.78 -4.20 -23.86
CA ALA A 43 19.21 -5.25 -24.76
C ALA A 43 20.70 -5.53 -24.54
N HIS A 44 21.10 -6.80 -24.57
CA HIS A 44 22.52 -7.16 -24.44
C HIS A 44 22.91 -8.27 -25.42
N ARG A 45 24.20 -8.28 -25.77
CA ARG A 45 24.85 -9.35 -26.54
C ARG A 45 26.31 -9.41 -26.14
N ASP A 46 26.72 -10.53 -25.55
CA ASP A 46 28.05 -10.68 -24.94
C ASP A 46 28.31 -9.55 -23.93
N ASN A 47 29.41 -8.81 -24.07
CA ASN A 47 29.74 -7.67 -23.21
C ASN A 47 29.17 -6.33 -23.71
N TRP A 48 28.40 -6.33 -24.80
CA TRP A 48 27.73 -5.15 -25.34
C TRP A 48 26.32 -4.99 -24.76
N PHE A 49 26.01 -3.79 -24.28
CA PHE A 49 24.73 -3.43 -23.69
C PHE A 49 24.17 -2.18 -24.34
N LYS A 50 22.84 -2.17 -24.49
CA LYS A 50 22.07 -1.05 -25.00
C LYS A 50 20.90 -0.77 -24.06
N VAL A 51 20.83 0.46 -23.58
CA VAL A 51 19.72 0.94 -22.73
C VAL A 51 18.92 1.97 -23.51
N THR A 52 17.61 1.74 -23.59
CA THR A 52 16.65 2.61 -24.27
C THR A 52 15.67 3.19 -23.26
N GLY A 53 15.56 4.51 -23.18
CA GLY A 53 14.67 5.15 -22.20
C GLY A 53 14.78 6.67 -22.17
N ASN A 54 14.19 7.29 -21.15
CA ASN A 54 14.39 8.71 -20.89
C ASN A 54 15.87 8.97 -20.54
N GLN A 55 16.44 10.09 -20.95
CA GLN A 55 17.86 10.42 -20.75
C GLN A 55 18.36 10.21 -19.31
N ILE A 56 17.56 10.58 -18.31
CA ILE A 56 17.93 10.46 -16.89
C ILE A 56 17.91 8.99 -16.46
N THR A 57 16.80 8.29 -16.71
CA THR A 57 16.63 6.89 -16.29
C THR A 57 17.53 5.92 -17.08
N ALA A 58 17.78 6.21 -18.36
CA ALA A 58 18.71 5.45 -19.18
C ALA A 58 20.15 5.60 -18.69
N LYS A 59 20.56 6.81 -18.29
CA LYS A 59 21.88 7.02 -17.70
C LYS A 59 22.03 6.32 -16.35
N ALA A 60 21.01 6.42 -15.50
CA ALA A 60 20.93 5.70 -14.23
C ALA A 60 21.12 4.19 -14.39
N ALA A 61 20.38 3.59 -15.32
CA ALA A 61 20.49 2.16 -15.61
C ALA A 61 21.89 1.76 -16.09
N VAL A 62 22.54 2.59 -16.91
CA VAL A 62 23.93 2.37 -17.35
C VAL A 62 24.89 2.40 -16.15
N ASP A 63 24.73 3.36 -15.24
CA ASP A 63 25.59 3.51 -14.07
C ASP A 63 25.41 2.35 -13.09
N ILE A 64 24.17 1.90 -12.86
CA ILE A 64 23.84 0.71 -12.05
C ILE A 64 24.44 -0.55 -12.68
N LEU A 65 24.27 -0.78 -13.98
CA LEU A 65 24.82 -1.94 -14.67
C LEU A 65 26.35 -1.99 -14.58
N LYS A 66 27.02 -0.84 -14.66
CA LYS A 66 28.47 -0.74 -14.46
C LYS A 66 28.87 -1.02 -13.02
N SER A 67 28.16 -0.47 -12.04
CA SER A 67 28.43 -0.69 -10.61
C SER A 67 28.30 -2.17 -10.25
N LEU A 68 27.16 -2.78 -10.59
CA LEU A 68 26.93 -4.21 -10.36
C LEU A 68 27.96 -5.08 -11.09
N TYR A 69 28.42 -4.67 -12.28
CA TYR A 69 29.50 -5.38 -12.95
C TYR A 69 30.84 -5.29 -12.22
N VAL A 70 31.13 -4.18 -11.54
CA VAL A 70 32.30 -4.08 -10.65
C VAL A 70 32.14 -5.02 -9.45
N ASP A 71 30.93 -5.14 -8.90
CA ASP A 71 30.65 -6.01 -7.75
C ASP A 71 30.82 -7.51 -8.06
N THR A 72 30.72 -7.91 -9.34
CA THR A 72 31.06 -9.28 -9.77
C THR A 72 32.56 -9.59 -9.72
N GLN A 73 33.43 -8.61 -9.43
CA GLN A 73 34.88 -8.84 -9.37
C GLN A 73 35.22 -9.88 -8.30
N PRO A 74 36.09 -10.86 -8.62
CA PRO A 74 36.35 -11.96 -7.72
C PRO A 74 37.13 -11.52 -6.47
N VAL A 75 36.48 -11.61 -5.30
CA VAL A 75 37.14 -11.43 -4.01
C VAL A 75 37.67 -12.80 -3.55
N LYS A 76 38.99 -12.93 -3.42
CA LYS A 76 39.68 -14.21 -3.10
C LYS A 76 39.42 -15.35 -4.12
N GLY A 77 39.31 -15.01 -5.41
CA GLY A 77 39.23 -15.99 -6.51
C GLY A 77 37.86 -16.65 -6.71
N LYS A 78 36.81 -16.17 -6.03
CA LYS A 78 35.42 -16.56 -6.29
C LYS A 78 34.66 -15.35 -6.84
N ALA A 79 34.06 -15.48 -8.03
CA ALA A 79 33.13 -14.49 -8.54
C ALA A 79 31.91 -14.43 -7.60
N GLN A 80 31.48 -13.23 -7.23
CA GLN A 80 30.23 -13.04 -6.51
C GLN A 80 29.09 -13.01 -7.52
N ASP A 81 28.06 -13.81 -7.26
CA ASP A 81 26.80 -13.70 -7.99
C ASP A 81 26.05 -12.47 -7.52
N ILE A 82 25.43 -11.75 -8.47
CA ILE A 82 24.56 -10.63 -8.14
C ILE A 82 23.20 -11.21 -7.82
N GLU A 83 22.88 -11.25 -6.53
CA GLU A 83 21.54 -11.62 -6.09
C GLU A 83 20.56 -10.47 -6.36
N PRO A 84 19.26 -10.74 -6.54
CA PRO A 84 18.24 -9.71 -6.74
C PRO A 84 18.24 -8.60 -5.67
N ASP A 85 18.70 -8.92 -4.45
CA ASP A 85 18.84 -7.98 -3.34
C ASP A 85 19.92 -6.92 -3.61
N ASN A 86 21.04 -7.30 -4.24
CA ASN A 86 22.11 -6.37 -4.63
C ASN A 86 21.62 -5.40 -5.71
N VAL A 87 20.81 -5.90 -6.66
CA VAL A 87 20.20 -5.07 -7.71
C VAL A 87 19.25 -4.05 -7.09
N HIS A 88 18.44 -4.47 -6.12
CA HIS A 88 17.52 -3.57 -5.43
C HIS A 88 18.26 -2.45 -4.69
N LEU A 89 19.32 -2.80 -3.94
CA LEU A 89 20.14 -1.83 -3.22
C LEU A 89 20.78 -0.81 -4.18
N ALA A 90 21.37 -1.28 -5.28
CA ALA A 90 22.00 -0.40 -6.28
C ALA A 90 20.99 0.56 -6.93
N ILE A 91 19.75 0.14 -7.16
CA ILE A 91 18.70 1.02 -7.70
C ILE A 91 18.29 2.08 -6.67
N THR A 92 18.18 1.71 -5.39
CA THR A 92 17.85 2.63 -4.31
C THR A 92 18.97 3.65 -4.08
N GLU A 93 20.23 3.21 -4.02
CA GLU A 93 21.40 4.07 -3.83
C GLU A 93 21.65 5.03 -5.00
N ALA A 94 21.23 4.66 -6.21
CA ALA A 94 21.40 5.51 -7.39
C ALA A 94 20.61 6.84 -7.29
N ASN A 95 19.68 7.03 -6.33
CA ASN A 95 18.93 8.28 -6.09
C ASN A 95 18.27 8.92 -7.34
N CYS A 96 18.07 8.14 -8.40
CA CYS A 96 17.57 8.64 -9.69
C CYS A 96 16.06 8.91 -9.71
N LEU A 97 15.34 8.46 -8.69
CA LEU A 97 13.90 8.71 -8.52
C LEU A 97 13.62 10.03 -7.77
N GLU A 98 14.61 10.64 -7.14
CA GLU A 98 14.43 11.86 -6.32
C GLU A 98 14.76 13.16 -7.07
N GLN A 99 15.60 13.11 -8.11
CA GLN A 99 16.17 14.36 -8.67
C GLN A 99 15.40 15.03 -9.81
N ASP A 100 14.31 14.49 -10.31
CA ASP A 100 13.38 15.23 -11.18
C ASP A 100 12.10 14.41 -11.37
N MET A 101 11.21 14.43 -10.38
CA MET A 101 9.82 14.05 -10.60
C MET A 101 9.07 15.31 -11.05
N PRO A 102 8.88 15.55 -12.36
CA PRO A 102 7.84 16.49 -12.77
C PRO A 102 6.54 15.97 -12.18
N ASN A 103 5.79 16.85 -11.51
CA ASN A 103 4.47 16.61 -10.93
C ASN A 103 3.78 15.44 -11.64
N VAL A 104 3.60 14.32 -10.93
CA VAL A 104 2.88 13.12 -11.40
C VAL A 104 1.37 13.42 -11.46
N TRP A 105 1.00 14.53 -12.09
CA TRP A 105 -0.37 15.01 -12.28
C TRP A 105 -0.91 14.70 -13.68
N GLU A 106 -0.12 14.06 -14.56
CA GLU A 106 -0.53 13.80 -15.95
C GLU A 106 -0.44 12.33 -16.41
N LYS A 107 0.08 11.40 -15.62
CA LYS A 107 -0.09 9.97 -15.92
C LYS A 107 -1.29 9.45 -15.15
N GLU A 108 -2.41 9.28 -15.85
CA GLU A 108 -3.57 8.54 -15.32
C GLU A 108 -3.10 7.17 -14.81
N VAL A 109 -3.01 7.00 -13.49
CA VAL A 109 -2.62 5.74 -12.87
C VAL A 109 -3.81 4.80 -12.99
N PHE A 110 -3.79 3.97 -14.03
CA PHE A 110 -4.81 2.97 -14.28
C PHE A 110 -4.42 1.64 -13.65
N ILE A 111 -5.29 1.14 -12.79
CA ILE A 111 -5.17 -0.22 -12.29
C ILE A 111 -5.99 -1.10 -13.25
N LYS A 112 -5.31 -1.90 -14.07
CA LYS A 112 -5.97 -2.84 -14.97
C LYS A 112 -6.27 -4.11 -14.19
N THR A 113 -7.54 -4.49 -14.12
CA THR A 113 -7.94 -5.82 -13.68
C THR A 113 -8.55 -6.57 -14.85
N ARG A 114 -8.57 -7.90 -14.78
CA ARG A 114 -9.16 -8.73 -15.82
C ARG A 114 -10.65 -8.40 -16.11
N ARG A 115 -11.38 -7.82 -15.17
CA ARG A 115 -12.80 -7.45 -15.30
C ARG A 115 -13.06 -5.98 -15.62
N GLY A 116 -12.04 -5.12 -15.58
CA GLY A 116 -12.19 -3.70 -15.90
C GLY A 116 -11.00 -2.85 -15.48
N VAL A 117 -11.04 -1.56 -15.81
CA VAL A 117 -10.02 -0.60 -15.34
C VAL A 117 -10.56 0.07 -14.08
N VAL A 118 -9.92 -0.16 -12.94
CA VAL A 118 -10.17 0.60 -11.72
C VAL A 118 -9.43 1.92 -11.84
N LYS A 119 -10.20 3.02 -11.85
CA LYS A 119 -9.68 4.38 -12.00
C LYS A 119 -9.88 5.16 -10.69
N PRO A 120 -8.84 5.81 -10.17
CA PRO A 120 -9.00 6.90 -9.21
C PRO A 120 -9.99 7.93 -9.77
N ARG A 121 -10.87 8.45 -8.92
CA ARG A 121 -11.93 9.40 -9.31
C ARG A 121 -11.62 10.84 -8.95
N ASN A 122 -10.60 11.06 -8.12
CA ASN A 122 -10.15 12.38 -7.71
C ASN A 122 -8.61 12.42 -7.55
N PRO A 123 -8.01 13.62 -7.44
CA PRO A 123 -6.56 13.76 -7.30
C PRO A 123 -6.00 13.06 -6.06
N ASN A 124 -6.72 13.08 -4.93
CA ASN A 124 -6.25 12.47 -3.68
C ASN A 124 -6.19 10.94 -3.77
N GLN A 125 -7.17 10.31 -4.42
CA GLN A 125 -7.14 8.89 -4.76
C GLN A 125 -6.02 8.56 -5.74
N SER A 126 -5.72 9.45 -6.69
CA SER A 126 -4.63 9.26 -7.66
C SER A 126 -3.27 9.29 -6.97
N GLN A 127 -3.08 10.27 -6.07
CA GLN A 127 -1.89 10.36 -5.23
C GLN A 127 -1.75 9.13 -4.33
N TYR A 128 -2.85 8.67 -3.74
CA TYR A 128 -2.84 7.46 -2.91
C TYR A 128 -2.38 6.22 -3.69
N VAL A 129 -2.90 6.00 -4.90
CA VAL A 129 -2.46 4.87 -5.73
C VAL A 129 -0.99 5.03 -6.13
N ALA A 130 -0.56 6.24 -6.50
CA ALA A 130 0.85 6.50 -6.81
C ALA A 130 1.75 6.15 -5.60
N ASN A 131 1.36 6.59 -4.40
CA ASN A 131 2.09 6.31 -3.16
C ASN A 131 2.23 4.81 -2.90
N ILE A 132 1.15 4.03 -3.09
CA ILE A 132 1.16 2.56 -2.95
C ILE A 132 2.16 1.90 -3.90
N LEU A 133 2.28 2.41 -5.13
CA LEU A 133 3.18 1.84 -6.13
C LEU A 133 4.65 2.18 -5.84
N THR A 134 4.92 3.39 -5.36
CA THR A 134 6.30 3.87 -5.17
C THR A 134 6.90 3.49 -3.83
N HIS A 135 6.11 3.46 -2.75
CA HIS A 135 6.57 3.17 -1.39
C HIS A 135 6.29 1.72 -0.99
N ASP A 136 7.04 1.21 -0.02
CA ASP A 136 6.83 -0.14 0.50
C ASP A 136 5.82 -0.18 1.62
N ILE A 137 5.65 0.93 2.36
CA ILE A 137 4.61 1.08 3.37
C ILE A 137 3.79 2.33 3.06
N SER A 138 2.48 2.18 2.95
CA SER A 138 1.57 3.29 2.65
C SER A 138 0.37 3.30 3.58
N PHE A 139 0.07 4.45 4.15
CA PHE A 139 -1.09 4.67 5.01
C PHE A 139 -2.19 5.42 4.25
N GLY A 140 -3.37 4.80 4.12
CA GLY A 140 -4.58 5.43 3.61
C GLY A 140 -5.54 5.74 4.74
N ILE A 141 -5.64 7.01 5.15
CA ILE A 141 -6.37 7.41 6.35
C ILE A 141 -7.52 8.32 5.98
N GLY A 142 -8.75 7.98 6.37
CA GLY A 142 -9.89 8.90 6.26
C GLY A 142 -11.23 8.19 6.15
N PRO A 143 -12.31 8.93 5.81
CA PRO A 143 -13.67 8.47 6.00
C PRO A 143 -14.05 7.27 5.13
N ALA A 144 -15.11 6.57 5.53
CA ALA A 144 -15.70 5.50 4.75
C ALA A 144 -16.23 6.01 3.40
N GLY A 145 -16.02 5.23 2.33
CA GLY A 145 -16.44 5.60 0.96
C GLY A 145 -15.44 6.47 0.19
N THR A 146 -14.25 6.74 0.73
CA THR A 146 -13.12 7.37 0.02
C THR A 146 -12.37 6.44 -0.92
N GLY A 147 -12.68 5.13 -0.88
CA GLY A 147 -12.06 4.13 -1.74
C GLY A 147 -10.70 3.61 -1.24
N LYS A 148 -10.22 4.00 -0.06
CA LYS A 148 -8.91 3.61 0.49
C LYS A 148 -8.63 2.09 0.45
N THR A 149 -9.55 1.27 0.92
CA THR A 149 -9.39 -0.20 0.95
C THR A 149 -9.58 -0.78 -0.45
N TYR A 150 -10.58 -0.32 -1.19
CA TYR A 150 -10.87 -0.81 -2.54
C TYR A 150 -9.71 -0.56 -3.51
N LEU A 151 -9.12 0.65 -3.50
CA LEU A 151 -7.97 1.00 -4.33
C LEU A 151 -6.71 0.23 -3.92
N ALA A 152 -6.52 -0.06 -2.62
CA ALA A 152 -5.43 -0.89 -2.15
C ALA A 152 -5.55 -2.34 -2.66
N VAL A 153 -6.75 -2.94 -2.57
CA VAL A 153 -7.02 -4.27 -3.11
C VAL A 153 -6.80 -4.30 -4.63
N ALA A 154 -7.23 -3.25 -5.33
CA ALA A 154 -7.01 -3.13 -6.77
C ALA A 154 -5.52 -3.11 -7.12
N ALA A 155 -4.70 -2.33 -6.38
CA ALA A 155 -3.26 -2.29 -6.58
C ALA A 155 -2.60 -3.65 -6.27
N ALA A 156 -3.05 -4.35 -5.22
CA ALA A 156 -2.57 -5.69 -4.89
C ALA A 156 -2.86 -6.70 -6.01
N VAL A 157 -4.06 -6.64 -6.58
CA VAL A 157 -4.47 -7.50 -7.69
C VAL A 157 -3.64 -7.23 -8.93
N ASP A 158 -3.41 -5.97 -9.31
CA ASP A 158 -2.57 -5.61 -10.46
C ASP A 158 -1.13 -6.10 -10.27
N ALA A 159 -0.55 -5.90 -9.08
CA ALA A 159 0.79 -6.39 -8.75
C ALA A 159 0.89 -7.94 -8.82
N LEU A 160 -0.15 -8.66 -8.39
CA LEU A 160 -0.23 -10.11 -8.51
C LEU A 160 -0.36 -10.55 -9.98
N GLU A 161 -1.21 -9.88 -10.77
CA GLU A 161 -1.40 -10.21 -12.19
C GLU A 161 -0.14 -9.91 -13.03
N ARG A 162 0.65 -8.90 -12.63
CA ARG A 162 1.97 -8.57 -13.21
C ARG A 162 3.12 -9.45 -12.71
N GLN A 163 2.86 -10.38 -11.79
CA GLN A 163 3.87 -11.25 -11.18
C GLN A 163 4.98 -10.48 -10.45
N GLU A 164 4.67 -9.29 -9.94
CA GLU A 164 5.59 -8.49 -9.11
C GLU A 164 5.64 -9.06 -7.68
N ILE A 165 4.52 -9.61 -7.21
CA ILE A 165 4.37 -10.29 -5.93
C ILE A 165 3.82 -11.71 -6.12
N ARG A 166 4.11 -12.60 -5.17
CA ARG A 166 3.69 -14.00 -5.22
C ARG A 166 2.37 -14.26 -4.49
N ARG A 167 2.01 -13.41 -3.53
CA ARG A 167 0.80 -13.58 -2.71
C ARG A 167 0.21 -12.27 -2.24
N ILE A 168 -1.10 -12.24 -2.03
CA ILE A 168 -1.84 -11.14 -1.39
C ILE A 168 -2.27 -11.63 -0.01
N LEU A 169 -2.04 -10.81 1.03
CA LEU A 169 -2.51 -11.08 2.37
C LEU A 169 -3.40 -9.94 2.86
N LEU A 170 -4.66 -10.23 3.11
CA LEU A 170 -5.64 -9.28 3.60
C LEU A 170 -5.93 -9.58 5.06
N THR A 171 -5.81 -8.57 5.91
CA THR A 171 -5.99 -8.73 7.34
C THR A 171 -6.77 -7.58 7.97
N ARG A 172 -7.52 -7.91 9.01
CA ARG A 172 -8.34 -6.97 9.78
C ARG A 172 -8.19 -7.31 11.27
N PRO A 173 -8.10 -6.32 12.18
CA PRO A 173 -8.14 -6.59 13.61
C PRO A 173 -9.53 -7.10 14.00
N ALA A 174 -9.58 -8.13 14.84
CA ALA A 174 -10.82 -8.57 15.45
C ALA A 174 -11.18 -7.59 16.57
N VAL A 175 -12.20 -6.75 16.35
CA VAL A 175 -12.76 -5.88 17.38
C VAL A 175 -14.26 -6.11 17.44
N GLU A 176 -14.77 -6.23 18.66
CA GLU A 176 -16.19 -6.42 18.96
C GLU A 176 -16.93 -5.10 18.71
N ALA A 177 -17.25 -4.81 17.46
CA ALA A 177 -18.05 -3.64 17.10
C ALA A 177 -19.51 -3.89 17.48
N GLY A 178 -19.89 -3.49 18.69
CA GLY A 178 -21.29 -3.42 19.14
C GLY A 178 -21.95 -4.73 19.58
N GLU A 179 -21.56 -5.88 19.03
CA GLU A 179 -22.02 -7.21 19.46
C GLU A 179 -20.85 -8.04 19.99
N LYS A 180 -20.99 -8.65 21.18
CA LYS A 180 -19.92 -9.51 21.71
C LYS A 180 -19.69 -10.67 20.74
N LEU A 181 -18.44 -10.92 20.35
CA LEU A 181 -18.07 -12.01 19.43
C LEU A 181 -18.58 -13.38 19.93
N GLY A 182 -18.83 -13.49 21.24
CA GLY A 182 -19.44 -14.63 21.90
C GLY A 182 -20.86 -15.02 21.43
N PHE A 183 -21.62 -14.15 20.76
CA PHE A 183 -23.04 -14.43 20.39
C PHE A 183 -23.27 -15.05 19.01
N LEU A 184 -22.29 -15.00 18.09
CA LEU A 184 -22.42 -15.68 16.81
C LEU A 184 -22.26 -17.21 17.01
N PRO A 185 -23.24 -18.06 16.65
CA PRO A 185 -23.08 -19.51 16.71
C PRO A 185 -22.07 -19.97 15.64
N GLY A 186 -21.20 -20.92 15.97
CA GLY A 186 -20.20 -21.46 15.03
C GLY A 186 -18.78 -21.53 15.59
N ASP A 187 -17.86 -22.03 14.76
CA ASP A 187 -16.42 -22.03 15.04
C ASP A 187 -15.83 -20.59 14.97
N LEU A 188 -14.60 -20.41 15.47
CA LEU A 188 -13.96 -19.08 15.52
C LEU A 188 -13.86 -18.43 14.13
N THR A 189 -13.71 -19.22 13.07
CA THR A 189 -13.63 -18.77 11.68
C THR A 189 -14.96 -18.22 11.20
N GLN A 190 -16.07 -18.95 11.43
CA GLN A 190 -17.43 -18.53 11.08
C GLN A 190 -17.86 -17.23 11.77
N LYS A 191 -17.27 -16.91 12.93
CA LYS A 191 -17.54 -15.67 13.66
C LYS A 191 -16.76 -14.47 13.10
N ILE A 192 -15.62 -14.71 12.45
CA ILE A 192 -14.73 -13.64 11.93
C ILE A 192 -15.04 -13.34 10.46
N ASP A 193 -15.50 -14.34 9.70
CA ASP A 193 -15.87 -14.23 8.28
C ASP A 193 -16.75 -13.03 7.92
N PRO A 194 -17.81 -12.67 8.69
CA PRO A 194 -18.63 -11.51 8.38
C PRO A 194 -17.84 -10.18 8.30
N TYR A 195 -16.80 -10.03 9.13
CA TYR A 195 -15.97 -8.81 9.16
C TYR A 195 -14.98 -8.73 8.00
N LEU A 196 -14.64 -9.88 7.42
CA LEU A 196 -13.74 -10.01 6.28
C LEU A 196 -14.48 -9.95 4.95
N ARG A 197 -15.80 -10.14 4.94
CA ARG A 197 -16.63 -10.16 3.72
C ARG A 197 -16.41 -8.97 2.76
N PRO A 198 -16.29 -7.71 3.21
CA PRO A 198 -16.03 -6.60 2.29
C PRO A 198 -14.73 -6.77 1.46
N LEU A 199 -13.73 -7.45 2.02
CA LEU A 199 -12.46 -7.75 1.33
C LEU A 199 -12.66 -8.84 0.26
N TYR A 200 -13.47 -9.86 0.56
CA TYR A 200 -13.87 -10.88 -0.42
C TYR A 200 -14.65 -10.26 -1.57
N ASP A 201 -15.63 -9.40 -1.29
CA ASP A 201 -16.47 -8.76 -2.30
C ASP A 201 -15.61 -7.95 -3.28
N ALA A 202 -14.63 -7.17 -2.78
CA ALA A 202 -13.70 -6.42 -3.61
C ALA A 202 -12.85 -7.34 -4.52
N LEU A 203 -12.34 -8.45 -3.99
CA LEU A 203 -11.61 -9.44 -4.77
C LEU A 203 -12.48 -10.08 -5.87
N PHE A 204 -13.72 -10.47 -5.53
CA PHE A 204 -14.66 -11.08 -6.45
C PHE A 204 -15.05 -10.15 -7.59
N GLU A 205 -15.18 -8.85 -7.31
CA GLU A 205 -15.43 -7.84 -8.32
C GLU A 205 -14.29 -7.76 -9.35
N MET A 206 -13.03 -7.79 -8.88
CA MET A 206 -11.83 -7.58 -9.71
C MET A 206 -11.38 -8.82 -10.48
N LEU A 207 -11.37 -9.98 -9.82
CA LEU A 207 -10.82 -11.23 -10.36
C LEU A 207 -11.89 -12.24 -10.78
N GLY A 208 -13.09 -12.12 -10.19
CA GLY A 208 -14.17 -13.09 -10.34
C GLY A 208 -14.12 -14.24 -9.35
N PHE A 209 -15.31 -14.72 -9.01
CA PHE A 209 -15.56 -15.71 -7.97
C PHE A 209 -14.68 -16.97 -8.10
N GLU A 210 -14.78 -17.68 -9.23
CA GLU A 210 -14.03 -18.93 -9.46
C GLU A 210 -12.50 -18.76 -9.36
N LYS A 211 -11.97 -17.61 -9.81
CA LYS A 211 -10.53 -17.35 -9.76
C LYS A 211 -10.09 -17.06 -8.34
N VAL A 212 -10.85 -16.26 -7.59
CA VAL A 212 -10.55 -15.93 -6.20
C VAL A 212 -10.58 -17.18 -5.33
N GLU A 213 -11.61 -18.02 -5.43
CA GLU A 213 -11.67 -19.28 -4.67
C GLU A 213 -10.44 -20.16 -4.93
N ARG A 214 -10.06 -20.35 -6.20
CA ARG A 214 -8.87 -21.11 -6.57
C ARG A 214 -7.57 -20.51 -6.02
N LEU A 215 -7.45 -19.19 -6.00
CA LEU A 215 -6.27 -18.51 -5.46
C LEU A 215 -6.22 -18.60 -3.94
N ILE A 216 -7.37 -18.62 -3.26
CA ILE A 216 -7.46 -18.85 -1.82
C ILE A 216 -7.09 -20.29 -1.47
N GLU A 217 -7.65 -21.28 -2.17
CA GLU A 217 -7.30 -22.69 -1.98
C GLU A 217 -5.80 -22.97 -2.15
N LYS A 218 -5.15 -22.24 -3.06
CA LYS A 218 -3.70 -22.31 -3.29
C LYS A 218 -2.87 -21.47 -2.32
N ASN A 219 -3.48 -20.77 -1.37
CA ASN A 219 -2.84 -19.82 -0.46
C ASN A 219 -2.08 -18.69 -1.18
N VAL A 220 -2.48 -18.35 -2.41
CA VAL A 220 -1.97 -17.17 -3.13
C VAL A 220 -2.68 -15.92 -2.61
N ILE A 221 -3.96 -16.01 -2.28
CA ILE A 221 -4.68 -14.97 -1.56
C ILE A 221 -5.03 -15.53 -0.18
N GLU A 222 -4.58 -14.86 0.87
CA GLU A 222 -4.90 -15.21 2.25
C GLU A 222 -5.72 -14.09 2.87
N VAL A 223 -6.89 -14.42 3.43
CA VAL A 223 -7.72 -13.47 4.19
C VAL A 223 -7.79 -13.98 5.62
N ALA A 224 -7.16 -13.28 6.55
CA ALA A 224 -6.96 -13.79 7.92
C ALA A 224 -6.97 -12.67 8.97
N PRO A 225 -7.41 -12.94 10.21
CA PRO A 225 -7.38 -11.96 11.28
C PRO A 225 -5.94 -11.57 11.67
N LEU A 226 -5.76 -10.35 12.18
CA LEU A 226 -4.43 -9.78 12.48
C LEU A 226 -3.57 -10.65 13.42
N ALA A 227 -4.20 -11.41 14.31
CA ALA A 227 -3.52 -12.31 15.24
C ALA A 227 -2.64 -13.36 14.52
N TYR A 228 -2.99 -13.75 13.30
CA TYR A 228 -2.28 -14.77 12.52
C TYR A 228 -0.97 -14.24 11.93
N MET A 229 -0.70 -12.94 12.03
CA MET A 229 0.55 -12.34 11.57
C MET A 229 1.70 -12.54 12.56
N ARG A 230 1.39 -12.93 13.79
CA ARG A 230 2.38 -13.10 14.85
C ARG A 230 3.41 -14.18 14.48
N GLY A 231 4.69 -13.84 14.57
CA GLY A 231 5.79 -14.78 14.33
C GLY A 231 6.05 -15.10 12.86
N ARG A 232 5.37 -14.43 11.92
CA ARG A 232 5.63 -14.58 10.47
C ARG A 232 6.69 -13.59 10.01
N THR A 233 7.24 -13.82 8.83
CA THR A 233 7.92 -12.81 8.02
C THR A 233 7.28 -12.86 6.65
N LEU A 234 6.80 -11.72 6.18
CA LEU A 234 5.95 -11.62 5.00
C LEU A 234 6.81 -11.13 3.82
N ASN A 235 7.52 -12.05 3.17
CA ASN A 235 8.26 -11.81 1.93
C ASN A 235 7.37 -12.02 0.69
N ASP A 236 7.75 -11.41 -0.43
CA ASP A 236 7.13 -11.51 -1.75
C ASP A 236 5.61 -11.30 -1.74
N ALA A 237 5.13 -10.41 -0.88
CA ALA A 237 3.71 -10.29 -0.54
C ALA A 237 3.19 -8.86 -0.64
N PHE A 238 1.95 -8.74 -1.09
CA PHE A 238 1.18 -7.51 -0.93
C PHE A 238 0.23 -7.66 0.25
N ILE A 239 0.48 -6.92 1.32
CA ILE A 239 -0.23 -7.02 2.59
C ILE A 239 -1.15 -5.82 2.77
N ILE A 240 -2.42 -6.05 3.10
CA ILE A 240 -3.38 -4.99 3.42
C ILE A 240 -3.89 -5.19 4.83
N LEU A 241 -3.63 -4.21 5.71
CA LEU A 241 -4.24 -4.14 7.05
C LEU A 241 -5.39 -3.15 6.98
N ASP A 242 -6.61 -3.67 6.92
CA ASP A 242 -7.83 -2.86 6.91
C ASP A 242 -8.34 -2.55 8.31
N GLU A 243 -9.03 -1.42 8.44
CA GLU A 243 -9.66 -0.95 9.68
C GLU A 243 -8.67 -0.84 10.84
N SER A 244 -7.46 -0.38 10.49
CA SER A 244 -6.31 -0.31 11.38
C SER A 244 -6.49 0.65 12.57
N GLN A 245 -7.48 1.54 12.56
CA GLN A 245 -7.83 2.35 13.72
C GLN A 245 -8.19 1.51 14.95
N ASN A 246 -8.63 0.27 14.69
CA ASN A 246 -9.03 -0.73 15.68
C ASN A 246 -7.86 -1.64 16.12
N THR A 247 -6.62 -1.26 15.81
CA THR A 247 -5.42 -1.91 16.37
C THR A 247 -4.95 -1.22 17.64
N THR A 248 -4.33 -1.96 18.55
CA THR A 248 -3.52 -1.35 19.63
C THR A 248 -2.14 -0.95 19.14
N THR A 249 -1.41 -0.17 19.94
CA THR A 249 -0.01 0.19 19.71
C THR A 249 0.89 -1.03 19.51
N GLU A 250 0.69 -2.06 20.32
CA GLU A 250 1.46 -3.31 20.26
C GLU A 250 1.13 -4.09 19.00
N GLN A 251 -0.15 -4.15 18.61
CA GLN A 251 -0.59 -4.84 17.40
C GLN A 251 -0.06 -4.15 16.13
N MET A 252 -0.10 -2.82 16.08
CA MET A 252 0.45 -2.05 14.96
C MET A 252 1.97 -2.27 14.84
N LYS A 253 2.71 -2.17 15.96
CA LYS A 253 4.15 -2.47 15.98
C LYS A 253 4.44 -3.92 15.61
N MET A 254 3.65 -4.86 16.10
CA MET A 254 3.75 -6.27 15.75
C MET A 254 3.61 -6.44 14.25
N PHE A 255 2.57 -5.87 13.63
CA PHE A 255 2.30 -5.96 12.20
C PHE A 255 3.41 -5.34 11.34
N LEU A 256 3.80 -4.09 11.61
CA LEU A 256 4.80 -3.38 10.81
C LEU A 256 6.16 -4.10 10.81
N THR A 257 6.52 -4.75 11.93
CA THR A 257 7.75 -5.56 12.03
C THR A 257 7.66 -6.95 11.37
N ARG A 258 6.55 -7.29 10.72
CA ARG A 258 6.40 -8.52 9.91
C ARG A 258 6.67 -8.32 8.43
N ILE A 259 6.73 -7.08 7.97
CA ILE A 259 6.93 -6.76 6.55
C ILE A 259 8.35 -7.19 6.18
N GLY A 260 8.44 -8.11 5.24
CA GLY A 260 9.69 -8.67 4.75
C GLY A 260 10.12 -8.04 3.42
N PHE A 261 11.10 -8.66 2.77
CA PHE A 261 11.64 -8.19 1.49
C PHE A 261 10.67 -8.41 0.33
N ASN A 262 10.82 -7.57 -0.70
CA ASN A 262 9.99 -7.58 -1.91
C ASN A 262 8.48 -7.60 -1.59
N SER A 263 8.10 -6.87 -0.54
CA SER A 263 6.73 -6.79 -0.06
C SER A 263 6.26 -5.36 0.03
N LYS A 264 4.96 -5.18 -0.16
CA LYS A 264 4.28 -3.90 0.00
C LYS A 264 3.20 -4.03 1.05
N ALA A 265 3.11 -3.08 1.96
CA ALA A 265 2.11 -3.02 3.00
C ALA A 265 1.26 -1.76 2.87
N VAL A 266 -0.05 -1.95 2.80
CA VAL A 266 -1.02 -0.85 2.78
C VAL A 266 -1.88 -0.92 4.03
N ILE A 267 -1.82 0.14 4.84
CA ILE A 267 -2.55 0.25 6.10
C ILE A 267 -3.69 1.23 5.89
N THR A 268 -4.93 0.75 5.98
CA THR A 268 -6.13 1.57 5.80
C THR A 268 -6.87 1.75 7.11
N GLY A 269 -7.46 2.93 7.33
CA GLY A 269 -8.27 3.16 8.53
C GLY A 269 -8.93 4.53 8.57
N ASP A 270 -9.79 4.73 9.57
CA ASP A 270 -10.42 6.01 9.87
C ASP A 270 -10.21 6.37 11.33
N ILE A 271 -9.37 7.39 11.59
CA ILE A 271 -9.06 7.82 12.96
C ILE A 271 -10.28 8.37 13.72
N THR A 272 -11.41 8.65 13.05
CA THR A 272 -12.65 9.10 13.68
C THR A 272 -13.54 7.94 14.18
N GLN A 273 -13.32 6.71 13.70
CA GLN A 273 -14.15 5.53 13.98
C GLN A 273 -13.39 4.48 14.81
N VAL A 274 -12.89 4.89 15.99
CA VAL A 274 -12.14 3.99 16.88
C VAL A 274 -13.10 3.21 17.78
N ASP A 275 -13.18 1.89 17.60
CA ASP A 275 -14.04 0.97 18.35
C ASP A 275 -13.32 0.29 19.53
N LEU A 276 -12.12 0.75 19.87
CA LEU A 276 -11.32 0.19 20.96
C LEU A 276 -11.97 0.44 22.33
N PRO A 277 -11.78 -0.47 23.31
CA PRO A 277 -12.22 -0.24 24.69
C PRO A 277 -11.73 1.09 25.26
N ARG A 278 -12.55 1.72 26.10
CA ARG A 278 -12.21 3.00 26.75
C ARG A 278 -10.85 2.92 27.45
N GLY A 279 -9.95 3.83 27.08
CA GLY A 279 -8.59 3.93 27.63
C GLY A 279 -7.50 3.28 26.77
N ALA A 280 -7.86 2.46 25.78
CA ALA A 280 -6.89 1.92 24.83
C ALA A 280 -6.51 2.99 23.78
N ARG A 281 -5.21 3.14 23.52
CA ARG A 281 -4.71 4.04 22.49
C ARG A 281 -4.72 3.33 21.13
N SER A 282 -5.28 3.99 20.12
CA SER A 282 -5.27 3.48 18.74
C SER A 282 -3.84 3.41 18.20
N GLY A 283 -3.47 2.24 17.69
CA GLY A 283 -2.20 1.97 17.04
C GLY A 283 -1.99 2.78 15.77
N LEU A 284 -3.06 3.02 14.99
CA LEU A 284 -3.01 3.89 13.81
C LEU A 284 -2.64 5.32 14.17
N ARG A 285 -3.33 5.92 15.15
CA ARG A 285 -3.02 7.29 15.61
C ARG A 285 -1.58 7.40 16.09
N HIS A 286 -1.14 6.44 16.89
CA HIS A 286 0.22 6.40 17.39
C HIS A 286 1.27 6.22 16.28
N ALA A 287 0.99 5.39 15.27
CA ALA A 287 1.90 5.18 14.14
C ALA A 287 2.09 6.47 13.32
N ILE A 288 1.03 7.25 13.10
CA ILE A 288 1.13 8.57 12.43
C ILE A 288 2.09 9.48 13.18
N GLU A 289 2.01 9.53 14.50
CA GLU A 289 2.89 10.37 15.32
C GLU A 289 4.35 9.90 15.24
N VAL A 290 4.58 8.60 15.43
CA VAL A 290 5.94 8.03 15.57
C VAL A 290 6.68 7.90 14.24
N LEU A 291 5.96 7.65 13.15
CA LEU A 291 6.54 7.33 11.84
C LEU A 291 6.52 8.52 10.87
N SER A 292 6.11 9.70 11.34
CA SER A 292 5.99 10.92 10.53
C SER A 292 7.29 11.36 9.83
N ASN A 293 8.45 10.96 10.36
CA ASN A 293 9.77 11.33 9.84
C ASN A 293 10.49 10.19 9.11
N VAL A 294 9.79 9.09 8.78
CA VAL A 294 10.36 7.97 8.02
C VAL A 294 10.02 8.16 6.55
N GLU A 295 11.02 8.50 5.73
CA GLU A 295 10.84 8.94 4.33
C GLU A 295 10.27 7.83 3.43
N GLU A 296 10.54 6.58 3.75
CA GLU A 296 10.06 5.40 3.01
C GLU A 296 8.58 5.08 3.27
N ILE A 297 7.96 5.76 4.23
CA ILE A 297 6.56 5.56 4.61
C ILE A 297 5.72 6.73 4.11
N SER A 298 4.73 6.42 3.27
CA SER A 298 3.79 7.43 2.79
C SER A 298 2.54 7.52 3.67
N PHE A 299 2.03 8.74 3.85
CA PHE A 299 0.76 9.01 4.51
C PHE A 299 -0.17 9.78 3.56
N ASN A 300 -1.33 9.22 3.27
CA ASN A 300 -2.37 9.85 2.46
C ASN A 300 -3.64 10.07 3.30
N PHE A 301 -3.98 11.33 3.53
CA PHE A 301 -5.14 11.74 4.32
C PHE A 301 -6.31 12.11 3.41
N PHE A 302 -7.37 11.31 3.45
CA PHE A 302 -8.64 11.57 2.80
C PHE A 302 -9.56 12.43 3.66
N LYS A 303 -10.33 13.27 3.00
CA LYS A 303 -11.35 14.15 3.60
C LYS A 303 -12.73 13.79 3.08
N SER A 304 -13.77 14.39 3.66
CA SER A 304 -15.16 14.11 3.27
C SER A 304 -15.45 14.40 1.80
N HIS A 305 -14.77 15.38 1.18
CA HIS A 305 -14.94 15.66 -0.26
C HIS A 305 -14.34 14.60 -1.19
N ASP A 306 -13.46 13.73 -0.68
CA ASP A 306 -12.89 12.62 -1.45
C ASP A 306 -13.82 11.40 -1.50
N VAL A 307 -14.93 11.45 -0.76
CA VAL A 307 -15.94 10.39 -0.73
C VAL A 307 -16.67 10.37 -2.06
N VAL A 308 -16.59 9.23 -2.75
CA VAL A 308 -17.32 9.04 -4.01
C VAL A 308 -18.40 7.99 -3.81
N ARG A 309 -19.63 8.48 -3.64
CA ARG A 309 -20.84 7.66 -3.48
C ARG A 309 -21.82 7.95 -4.60
N HIS A 310 -22.79 7.06 -4.75
CA HIS A 310 -23.92 7.32 -5.62
C HIS A 310 -24.67 8.60 -5.17
N PRO A 311 -25.11 9.49 -6.08
CA PRO A 311 -25.72 10.78 -5.71
C PRO A 311 -26.93 10.69 -4.77
N VAL A 312 -27.69 9.59 -4.83
CA VAL A 312 -28.79 9.32 -3.89
C VAL A 312 -28.26 9.02 -2.49
N VAL A 313 -27.20 8.22 -2.37
CA VAL A 313 -26.60 7.87 -1.08
C VAL A 313 -25.98 9.10 -0.44
N ALA A 314 -25.32 9.96 -1.21
CA ALA A 314 -24.80 11.24 -0.72
C ALA A 314 -25.92 12.11 -0.10
N ARG A 315 -27.03 12.29 -0.81
CA ARG A 315 -28.20 13.03 -0.30
C ARG A 315 -28.82 12.42 0.96
N ILE A 316 -28.83 11.08 1.07
CA ILE A 316 -29.29 10.40 2.29
C ILE A 316 -28.36 10.74 3.47
N VAL A 317 -27.04 10.64 3.29
CA VAL A 317 -26.07 10.95 4.34
C VAL A 317 -26.22 12.42 4.79
N GLU A 318 -26.29 13.35 3.85
CA GLU A 318 -26.49 14.79 4.15
C GLU A 318 -27.77 15.03 4.97
N ALA A 319 -28.87 14.33 4.66
CA ALA A 319 -30.12 14.47 5.40
C ALA A 319 -30.01 13.97 6.86
N TYR A 320 -29.27 12.88 7.10
CA TYR A 320 -29.01 12.38 8.46
C TYR A 320 -28.05 13.30 9.22
N GLU A 321 -26.96 13.74 8.59
CA GLU A 321 -25.98 14.67 9.21
C GLU A 321 -26.65 15.99 9.61
N ALA A 322 -27.52 16.54 8.76
CA ALA A 322 -28.29 17.76 9.08
C ALA A 322 -29.21 17.56 10.31
N LYS A 323 -29.84 16.38 10.42
CA LYS A 323 -30.70 16.05 11.56
C LYS A 323 -29.90 15.87 12.85
N GLU A 324 -28.79 15.14 12.79
CA GLU A 324 -27.88 14.95 13.92
C GLU A 324 -27.31 16.29 14.41
N GLU A 325 -26.94 17.18 13.49
CA GLU A 325 -26.46 18.53 13.83
C GLU A 325 -27.53 19.36 14.53
N GLN A 326 -28.77 19.33 14.02
CA GLN A 326 -29.89 20.00 14.66
C GLN A 326 -30.12 19.48 16.08
N GLU A 327 -30.13 18.16 16.27
CA GLU A 327 -30.29 17.55 17.60
C GLU A 327 -29.14 17.88 18.55
N ARG A 328 -27.91 17.96 18.03
CA ARG A 328 -26.73 18.37 18.80
C ARG A 328 -26.86 19.82 19.27
N GLN A 329 -27.27 20.73 18.39
CA GLN A 329 -27.50 22.13 18.72
C GLN A 329 -28.63 22.31 19.74
N GLU A 330 -29.74 21.57 19.60
CA GLU A 330 -30.84 21.57 20.56
C GLU A 330 -30.39 21.08 21.95
N LYS A 331 -29.57 20.03 22.02
CA LYS A 331 -28.99 19.53 23.28
C LYS A 331 -28.09 20.57 23.95
N VAL A 332 -27.20 21.20 23.18
CA VAL A 332 -26.31 22.26 23.68
C VAL A 332 -27.11 23.47 24.17
N ALA A 333 -28.15 23.89 23.44
CA ALA A 333 -29.03 24.97 23.85
C ALA A 333 -29.76 24.65 25.17
N LYS A 334 -30.30 23.42 25.31
CA LYS A 334 -30.94 22.97 26.57
C LYS A 334 -29.95 22.90 27.74
N GLN A 335 -28.70 22.49 27.50
CA GLN A 335 -27.67 22.47 28.54
C GLN A 335 -27.27 23.89 28.99
N LYS A 336 -27.07 24.82 28.04
CA LYS A 336 -26.79 26.23 28.37
C LYS A 336 -27.95 26.88 29.14
N ALA A 337 -29.19 26.64 28.72
CA ALA A 337 -30.37 27.14 29.42
C ALA A 337 -30.47 26.60 30.86
N ARG A 338 -30.14 25.31 31.07
CA ARG A 338 -30.08 24.72 32.42
C ARG A 338 -28.96 25.31 33.29
N GLN A 339 -27.78 25.56 32.73
CA GLN A 339 -26.67 26.18 33.46
C GLN A 339 -27.01 27.61 33.88
N GLN A 340 -27.57 28.42 32.97
CA GLN A 340 -27.98 29.79 33.28
C GLN A 340 -29.08 29.87 34.35
N ALA A 341 -30.03 28.93 34.33
CA ALA A 341 -31.08 28.85 35.36
C ALA A 341 -30.52 28.46 36.74
N ALA A 342 -29.49 27.61 36.79
CA ALA A 342 -28.82 27.24 38.04
C ALA A 342 -27.99 28.39 38.63
N GLU A 343 -27.25 29.13 37.80
CA GLU A 343 -26.46 30.30 38.23
C GLU A 343 -27.33 31.46 38.76
N GLN A 344 -28.55 31.62 38.23
CA GLN A 344 -29.51 32.61 38.71
C GLN A 344 -30.17 32.22 40.05
N GLN A 345 -30.20 30.93 40.40
CA GLN A 345 -30.72 30.48 41.69
C GLN A 345 -29.68 30.58 42.81
N ASP A 346 -28.39 30.41 42.50
CA ASP A 346 -27.30 30.50 43.47
C ASP A 346 -26.89 31.95 43.81
N SER A 347 -27.16 32.91 42.91
CA SER A 347 -26.87 34.34 43.13
C SER A 347 -27.98 35.11 43.85
N GLY A 348 -29.11 34.46 44.15
CA GLY A 348 -30.28 35.03 44.83
C GLY A 348 -30.45 34.61 46.30
N SER A 349 -29.49 33.89 46.89
CA SER A 349 -29.53 33.45 48.30
C SER A 349 -28.63 34.29 49.20
#